data_AF-A0A2G9UUY3-F1
#
_entry.id   AF-A0A2G9UUY3-F1
#
_cell.length_a   1.000
_cell.length_b   1.000
_cell.length_c   1.000
_cell.angle_alpha   90.00
_cell.angle_beta   90.00
_cell.angle_gamma   90.00
#
_symmetry.space_group_name_H-M   'P 1'
#
loop_
_entity.id
_entity.type
_entity.pdbx_description
1 polymer ?
#
loop_
_entity_poly.entity_id
_entity_poly.type
_entity_poly.pdbx_seq_one_letter_code
_entity_poly.pdbx_strand_id
1 'polypeptide(L)'
;MAVMDENGVVVGTSRAAAAKAISLVVISRNVLVAPCMILTPIIMERLEKVAWFKRHIRRLNIPTQLFLTFVIYGAMVPVGCALFPQQNSIKLSTLKRLEPEAYERLKDVKCDRVYFNKGL
;
A
#
# COMPACT_ATOMS: atom_id res chain seq x y z
N MET A 1 1.95 11.24 13.13
CA MET A 1 1.55 9.83 13.28
C MET A 1 2.02 9.35 14.63
N ALA A 2 1.16 8.69 15.42
CA ALA A 2 1.55 8.19 16.73
C ALA A 2 2.59 7.06 16.59
N VAL A 3 3.67 7.15 17.34
CA VAL A 3 4.70 6.11 17.47
C VAL A 3 4.54 5.46 18.84
N MET A 4 4.59 4.14 18.86
CA MET A 4 4.46 3.30 20.03
C MET A 4 5.79 2.62 20.32
N ASP A 5 6.09 2.47 21.60
CA ASP A 5 7.23 1.68 22.07
C ASP A 5 6.92 0.17 22.03
N GLU A 6 7.92 -0.69 22.26
CA GLU A 6 7.75 -2.16 22.35
C GLU A 6 6.68 -2.60 23.35
N ASN A 7 6.46 -1.77 24.38
CA ASN A 7 5.44 -1.99 25.41
C ASN A 7 4.02 -1.53 25.00
N GLY A 8 3.82 -1.09 23.75
CA GLY A 8 2.54 -0.60 23.25
C GLY A 8 2.15 0.80 23.74
N VAL A 9 3.04 1.48 24.46
CA VAL A 9 2.81 2.84 24.99
C VAL A 9 3.07 3.86 23.89
N VAL A 10 2.13 4.79 23.68
CA VAL A 10 2.30 5.91 22.74
C VAL A 10 3.35 6.86 23.31
N VAL A 11 4.52 6.87 22.70
CA VAL A 11 5.67 7.68 23.12
C VAL A 11 5.73 9.05 22.45
N GLY A 12 4.92 9.27 21.40
CA GLY A 12 4.78 10.59 20.81
C GLY A 12 4.24 10.57 19.39
N THR A 13 4.40 11.69 18.68
CA THR A 13 4.07 11.79 17.26
C THR A 13 5.31 12.14 16.45
N SER A 14 5.49 11.48 15.31
CA SER A 14 6.61 11.70 14.39
C SER A 14 6.09 12.07 13.00
N ARG A 15 6.70 13.08 12.37
CA ARG A 15 6.43 13.44 10.96
C ARG A 15 7.16 12.49 10.02
N ALA A 16 8.32 11.98 10.43
CA ALA A 16 9.07 10.95 9.71
C ALA A 16 8.25 9.65 9.52
N ALA A 17 7.65 9.17 10.61
CA ALA A 17 6.76 8.01 10.57
C ALA A 17 5.54 8.27 9.67
N ALA A 18 4.95 9.47 9.75
CA ALA A 18 3.84 9.86 8.89
C ALA A 18 4.21 9.86 7.40
N ALA A 19 5.34 10.46 7.03
CA ALA A 19 5.81 10.49 5.65
C ALA A 19 6.06 9.07 5.09
N LYS A 20 6.67 8.20 5.90
CA LYS A 20 6.88 6.79 5.53
C LYS A 20 5.57 6.04 5.36
N ALA A 21 4.60 6.23 6.26
CA ALA A 21 3.29 5.61 6.17
C ALA A 21 2.53 6.05 4.90
N ILE A 22 2.53 7.36 4.60
CA ILE A 22 1.90 7.90 3.40
C ILE A 22 2.56 7.32 2.15
N SER A 23 3.89 7.32 2.06
CA SER A 23 4.59 6.77 0.89
C SER A 23 4.28 5.29 0.69
N LEU A 24 4.24 4.50 1.77
CA LEU A 24 3.84 3.10 1.72
C LEU A 24 2.38 2.91 1.24
N VAL A 25 1.45 3.79 1.62
CA VAL A 25 0.05 3.74 1.16
C VAL A 25 -0.06 4.11 -0.31
N VAL A 26 0.62 5.19 -0.72
CA VAL A 26 0.66 5.64 -2.12
C VAL A 26 1.27 4.56 -3.01
N ILE A 27 2.38 3.96 -2.61
CA ILE A 27 3.01 2.87 -3.36
C ILE A 27 2.07 1.66 -3.43
N SER A 28 1.46 1.25 -2.32
CA SER A 28 0.51 0.13 -2.32
C SER A 28 -0.65 0.35 -3.31
N ARG A 29 -1.22 1.56 -3.35
CA ARG A 29 -2.29 1.92 -4.29
C ARG A 29 -1.81 1.88 -5.74
N ASN A 30 -0.61 2.40 -6.02
CA ASN A 30 -0.04 2.33 -7.36
C ASN A 30 0.25 0.90 -7.81
N VAL A 31 0.78 0.05 -6.92
CA VAL A 31 1.05 -1.37 -7.21
C VAL A 31 -0.25 -2.14 -7.48
N LEU A 32 -1.35 -1.80 -6.82
CA LEU A 32 -2.67 -2.39 -7.08
C LEU A 32 -3.25 -1.94 -8.45
N VAL A 33 -3.14 -0.64 -8.77
CA VAL A 33 -3.79 -0.04 -9.95
C VAL A 33 -3.01 -0.24 -11.24
N ALA A 34 -1.67 -0.15 -11.19
CA ALA A 34 -0.80 -0.28 -12.37
C ALA A 34 -1.00 -1.58 -13.17
N PRO A 35 -1.00 -2.79 -12.57
CA PRO A 35 -1.23 -4.02 -13.32
C PRO A 35 -2.65 -4.07 -13.89
N CYS A 36 -3.64 -3.56 -13.16
CA CYS A 36 -5.02 -3.53 -13.64
C CYS A 36 -5.15 -2.68 -14.92
N MET A 37 -4.54 -1.50 -14.97
CA MET A 37 -4.62 -0.61 -16.14
C MET A 37 -3.84 -1.13 -17.35
N ILE A 38 -2.82 -1.97 -17.15
CA ILE A 38 -2.01 -2.53 -18.24
C ILE A 38 -2.61 -3.85 -18.75
N LEU A 39 -2.97 -4.77 -17.85
CA LEU A 39 -3.48 -6.09 -18.26
C LEU A 39 -4.88 -6.00 -18.87
N THR A 40 -5.75 -5.12 -18.35
CA THR A 40 -7.13 -4.99 -18.83
C THR A 40 -7.23 -4.69 -20.34
N PRO A 41 -6.57 -3.64 -20.87
CA PRO A 41 -6.64 -3.35 -22.30
C PRO A 41 -5.97 -4.43 -23.17
N ILE A 42 -4.88 -5.06 -22.71
CA ILE A 42 -4.20 -6.12 -23.46
C ILE A 42 -5.12 -7.34 -23.63
N ILE A 43 -5.78 -7.76 -22.55
CA ILE A 43 -6.70 -8.90 -22.59
C ILE A 43 -7.94 -8.55 -23.43
N MET A 44 -8.44 -7.31 -23.30
CA MET A 44 -9.55 -6.82 -24.11
C MET A 44 -9.21 -6.84 -25.61
N GLU A 45 -8.04 -6.35 -26.01
CA GLU A 45 -7.58 -6.36 -27.42
C GLU A 45 -7.49 -7.80 -27.99
N ARG A 46 -7.11 -8.77 -27.15
CA ARG A 46 -7.11 -10.19 -27.53
C ARG A 46 -8.52 -10.75 -27.67
N LEU A 47 -9.44 -10.38 -26.79
CA LEU A 47 -10.84 -10.81 -26.83
C LEU A 47 -11.57 -10.21 -28.04
N GLU A 48 -11.30 -8.96 -28.41
CA GLU A 48 -11.89 -8.31 -29.59
C GLU A 48 -11.53 -9.01 -30.91
N LYS A 49 -10.40 -9.72 -30.98
CA LYS A 49 -9.99 -10.53 -32.13
C LYS A 49 -10.78 -11.84 -32.26
N VAL A 50 -11.53 -12.25 -31.23
CA VAL A 50 -12.36 -13.46 -31.26
C VAL A 50 -13.69 -13.16 -31.98
N ALA A 51 -13.99 -13.90 -33.04
CA ALA A 51 -15.17 -13.69 -33.89
C ALA A 51 -16.51 -13.71 -33.12
N TRP A 52 -16.61 -14.52 -32.07
CA TRP A 52 -17.78 -14.58 -31.18
C TRP A 52 -17.94 -13.30 -30.36
N PHE A 53 -16.84 -12.78 -29.81
CA PHE A 53 -16.84 -11.57 -28.99
C PHE A 53 -17.11 -10.33 -29.83
N LYS A 54 -16.57 -10.25 -31.06
CA LYS A 54 -16.85 -9.17 -32.02
C LYS A 54 -18.34 -9.05 -32.36
N ARG A 55 -19.08 -10.16 -32.40
CA ARG A 55 -20.53 -10.17 -32.64
C ARG A 55 -21.35 -9.68 -31.44
N HIS A 56 -20.85 -9.83 -30.22
CA HIS A 56 -21.54 -9.46 -28.98
C HIS A 56 -20.91 -8.27 -28.23
N ILE A 57 -19.94 -7.59 -28.86
CA ILE A 57 -19.09 -6.56 -28.26
C ILE A 57 -19.88 -5.43 -27.59
N ARG A 58 -20.99 -5.00 -28.20
CA ARG A 58 -21.82 -3.89 -27.72
C ARG A 58 -22.51 -4.19 -26.37
N ARG A 59 -22.68 -5.46 -26.01
CA ARG A 59 -23.24 -5.89 -24.72
C ARG A 59 -22.19 -6.43 -23.75
N LEU A 60 -21.12 -7.04 -24.28
CA LEU A 60 -20.11 -7.71 -23.45
C LEU A 60 -18.94 -6.83 -23.05
N ASN A 61 -18.67 -5.71 -23.73
CA ASN A 61 -17.49 -4.89 -23.46
C ASN A 61 -17.43 -4.38 -22.00
N ILE A 62 -18.47 -3.69 -21.54
CA ILE A 62 -18.57 -3.17 -20.17
C ILE A 62 -18.49 -4.28 -19.10
N PRO A 63 -19.31 -5.35 -19.14
CA PRO A 63 -19.25 -6.38 -18.11
C PRO A 63 -17.93 -7.16 -18.13
N THR A 64 -17.33 -7.41 -19.29
CA THR A 64 -16.02 -8.07 -19.38
C THR A 64 -14.93 -7.20 -18.79
N GLN A 65 -14.92 -5.89 -19.05
CA GLN A 65 -13.93 -4.98 -18.47
C GLN A 65 -14.04 -4.90 -16.94
N LEU A 66 -15.26 -4.80 -16.41
CA LEU A 66 -15.54 -4.80 -14.96
C LEU A 66 -15.14 -6.12 -14.31
N PHE A 67 -15.51 -7.26 -14.91
CA PHE A 67 -15.17 -8.58 -14.40
C PHE A 67 -13.64 -8.77 -14.35
N LEU A 68 -12.95 -8.41 -15.43
CA LEU A 68 -11.51 -8.56 -15.52
C LEU A 68 -10.79 -7.66 -14.49
N THR A 69 -11.23 -6.40 -14.38
CA THR A 69 -10.75 -5.46 -13.35
C THR A 69 -10.97 -6.02 -11.95
N PHE A 70 -12.15 -6.58 -11.67
CA PHE A 70 -12.48 -7.17 -10.37
C PHE A 70 -11.58 -8.35 -10.02
N VAL A 71 -11.37 -9.27 -10.97
CA VAL A 71 -10.51 -10.46 -10.77
C VAL A 71 -9.05 -10.04 -10.54
N ILE A 72 -8.52 -9.15 -11.38
CA ILE A 72 -7.13 -8.68 -11.26
C ILE A 72 -6.93 -7.91 -9.95
N TYR A 73 -7.85 -7.00 -9.62
CA TYR A 73 -7.77 -6.24 -8.38
C TYR A 73 -7.88 -7.15 -7.16
N GLY A 74 -8.85 -8.07 -7.16
CA GLY A 74 -9.05 -9.04 -6.07
C GLY A 74 -7.82 -9.92 -5.83
N ALA A 75 -7.11 -10.32 -6.89
CA ALA A 75 -5.85 -11.06 -6.77
C ALA A 75 -4.69 -10.18 -6.25
N MET A 76 -4.67 -8.89 -6.55
CA MET A 76 -3.63 -7.97 -6.10
C MET A 76 -3.83 -7.48 -4.65
N VAL A 77 -5.05 -7.50 -4.12
CA VAL A 77 -5.35 -7.14 -2.71
C VAL A 77 -4.47 -7.91 -1.71
N PRO A 78 -4.42 -9.26 -1.71
CA PRO A 78 -3.56 -10.00 -0.78
C PRO A 78 -2.07 -9.73 -1.02
N VAL A 79 -1.67 -9.45 -2.28
CA VAL A 79 -0.29 -9.06 -2.60
C VAL A 79 0.06 -7.71 -1.98
N GLY A 80 -0.85 -6.72 -2.03
CA GLY A 80 -0.68 -5.44 -1.37
C GLY A 80 -0.60 -5.56 0.16
N CYS A 81 -1.43 -6.44 0.75
CA CYS A 81 -1.38 -6.75 2.17
C CYS A 81 -0.07 -7.43 2.59
N ALA A 82 0.46 -8.34 1.75
CA ALA A 82 1.71 -9.05 2.01
C ALA A 82 2.96 -8.17 1.80
N LEU A 83 2.94 -7.29 0.80
CA LEU A 83 4.07 -6.41 0.48
C LEU A 83 4.28 -5.34 1.57
N PHE A 84 3.22 -4.95 2.29
CA PHE A 84 3.29 -3.89 3.29
C PHE A 84 2.45 -4.17 4.55
N PRO A 85 3.04 -4.79 5.59
CA PRO A 85 2.33 -5.11 6.83
C PRO A 85 1.82 -3.86 7.57
N GLN A 86 0.73 -4.05 8.32
CA GLN A 86 0.01 -3.00 9.05
C GLN A 86 0.86 -2.36 10.18
N GLN A 87 1.76 -3.14 10.79
CA GLN A 87 2.74 -2.66 11.76
C GLN A 87 4.12 -2.58 11.12
N ASN A 88 4.68 -1.37 11.10
CA ASN A 88 6.07 -1.15 10.66
C ASN A 88 6.91 -0.61 11.81
N SER A 89 8.18 -1.03 11.84
CA SER A 89 9.18 -0.50 12.78
C SER A 89 10.14 0.47 12.08
N ILE A 90 10.54 1.51 12.81
CA ILE A 90 11.64 2.42 12.46
C ILE A 90 12.71 2.26 13.54
N LYS A 91 13.98 2.14 13.12
CA LYS A 91 15.12 2.14 14.05
C LYS A 91 15.34 3.55 14.62
N LEU A 92 15.68 3.64 15.90
CA LEU A 92 15.97 4.92 16.56
C LEU A 92 17.12 5.68 15.89
N SER A 93 18.11 4.98 15.33
CA SER A 93 19.23 5.60 14.59
C SER A 93 18.79 6.38 13.35
N THR A 94 17.73 5.94 12.67
CA THR A 94 17.14 6.67 11.54
C THR A 94 16.29 7.84 12.02
N LEU A 95 15.59 7.66 13.15
CA LEU A 95 14.80 8.72 13.79
C LEU A 95 15.70 9.87 14.27
N LYS A 96 16.85 9.56 14.89
CA LYS A 96 17.86 10.55 15.34
C LYS A 96 18.36 11.46 14.22
N ARG A 97 18.47 10.92 12.99
CA ARG A 97 18.92 11.67 11.81
C ARG A 97 17.81 12.52 11.18
N LEU A 98 16.55 12.10 11.33
CA LEU A 98 15.41 12.75 10.66
C LEU A 98 14.64 13.73 11.56
N GLU A 99 14.52 13.44 12.86
CA GLU A 99 13.82 14.25 13.87
C GLU A 99 14.59 14.23 15.22
N PRO A 100 15.62 15.07 15.39
CA PRO A 100 16.37 15.15 16.64
C PRO A 100 15.51 15.58 17.84
N GLU A 101 14.49 16.43 17.64
CA GLU A 101 13.56 16.86 18.71
C GLU A 101 12.64 15.73 19.21
N ALA A 102 12.24 14.80 18.33
CA ALA A 102 11.48 13.62 18.73
C ALA A 102 12.37 12.60 19.44
N TYR A 103 13.63 12.48 18.99
CA TYR A 103 14.64 11.63 19.63
C TYR A 103 14.98 12.08 21.06
N GLU A 104 15.06 13.38 21.35
CA GLU A 104 15.31 13.85 22.72
C GLU A 104 14.20 13.44 23.69
N ARG A 105 12.94 13.39 23.26
CA ARG A 105 11.80 12.91 24.07
C ARG A 105 11.80 11.39 24.26
N LEU A 106 12.50 10.66 23.39
CA LEU A 106 12.61 9.21 23.36
C LEU A 106 13.92 8.69 23.97
N LYS A 107 14.83 9.58 24.37
CA LYS A 107 16.19 9.25 24.81
C LYS A 107 16.22 8.42 26.11
N ASP A 108 15.19 8.56 26.94
CA ASP A 108 14.99 7.79 28.17
C ASP A 108 14.32 6.42 27.94
N VAL A 109 13.77 6.18 26.75
CA VAL A 109 13.13 4.92 26.39
C VAL A 109 14.21 3.98 25.82
N LYS A 110 14.49 2.91 26.57
CA LYS A 110 15.55 1.93 26.30
C LYS A 110 15.20 0.96 25.17
N CYS A 111 14.65 1.43 24.06
CA CYS A 111 14.16 0.57 22.98
C CYS A 111 14.80 0.91 21.63
N ASP A 112 15.39 -0.07 20.96
CA ASP A 112 16.17 0.13 19.74
C ASP A 112 15.29 0.43 18.50
N ARG A 113 13.98 0.19 18.61
CA ARG A 113 12.97 0.33 17.56
C ARG A 113 11.66 0.92 18.09
N VAL A 114 11.06 1.80 17.29
CA VAL A 114 9.73 2.37 17.52
C VAL A 114 8.76 1.82 16.47
N TYR A 115 7.56 1.44 16.90
CA TYR A 115 6.52 0.84 16.07
C TYR A 115 5.49 1.89 15.69
N PHE A 116 5.01 1.86 14.46
CA PHE A 116 3.92 2.70 14.01
C PHE A 116 2.97 1.87 13.15
N ASN A 117 1.68 2.00 13.43
CA ASN A 117 0.62 1.36 12.67
C ASN A 117 0.32 2.18 11.44
N LYS A 118 0.43 1.62 10.23
CA LYS A 118 -0.15 2.23 9.03
C LYS A 118 -1.59 2.60 9.35
N GLY A 119 -1.85 3.90 9.43
CA GLY A 119 -3.21 4.41 9.56
C GLY A 119 -3.97 4.02 8.31
N LEU A 120 -4.81 3.00 8.44
CA LEU A 120 -6.01 2.91 7.64
C LEU A 120 -7.02 3.88 8.26
#